data_AF-F0RD46-F1
#
_entry.id   AF-F0RD46-F1
#
_cell.length_a   1.000
_cell.length_b   1.000
_cell.length_c   1.000
_cell.angle_alpha   90.00
_cell.angle_beta   90.00
_cell.angle_gamma   90.00
#
_symmetry.space_group_name_H-M   'P 1'
#
loop_
_entity.id
_entity.type
_entity.pdbx_description
1 polymer ?
#
loop_
_entity_poly.entity_id
_entity_poly.type
_entity_poly.pdbx_seq_one_letter_code
_entity_poly.pdbx_strand_id
1 'polypeptide(L)'
;MAFVLYGIYMIVKSLIFYRVDSKNIKIGIFKTYTYNEVKSIELHSSVPSKFMFFTIYEKGLTIHLKNNKKIYLKEAYYTNFWKLRLHLDNTFGNKQIKISKPVTNSTIAITNKTTSIPFYITLVKIIILIALTSSIILLLDLFITNYLDPGYFIFSTGTFLFLLLFTTQMGYIESSKNYIIIKNLINPFVKKIIPTNDITHTTKETVGGGRNKRTFITIHTVYHKKFKVTIDFISQKREKNIVKQFKKLAIPYKDYT
;
A
#
# COMPACT_ATOMS: atom_id res chain seq x y z
N MET A 1 -26.77 -7.43 -5.04
CA MET A 1 -26.92 -6.08 -5.65
C MET A 1 -26.18 -4.97 -4.90
N ALA A 2 -26.43 -4.74 -3.61
CA ALA A 2 -25.82 -3.61 -2.87
C ALA A 2 -24.28 -3.59 -2.89
N PHE A 3 -23.62 -4.74 -2.78
CA PHE A 3 -22.15 -4.85 -2.89
C PHE A 3 -21.61 -4.54 -4.29
N VAL A 4 -22.36 -4.88 -5.35
CA VAL A 4 -21.99 -4.57 -6.73
C VAL A 4 -22.17 -3.07 -7.00
N LEU A 5 -23.26 -2.47 -6.52
CA LEU A 5 -23.48 -1.02 -6.56
C LEU A 5 -22.44 -0.27 -5.74
N TYR A 6 -22.03 -0.79 -4.58
CA TYR A 6 -20.91 -0.26 -3.79
C TYR A 6 -19.59 -0.36 -4.57
N GLY A 7 -19.32 -1.48 -5.22
CA GLY A 7 -18.14 -1.66 -6.08
C GLY A 7 -18.08 -0.65 -7.22
N ILE A 8 -19.18 -0.50 -7.98
CA ILE A 8 -19.30 0.49 -9.05
C ILE A 8 -19.16 1.92 -8.50
N TYR A 9 -19.81 2.22 -7.37
CA TYR A 9 -19.67 3.51 -6.68
C TYR A 9 -18.21 3.81 -6.32
N MET A 10 -17.49 2.83 -5.78
CA MET A 10 -16.07 2.95 -5.45
C MET A 10 -15.22 3.19 -6.70
N ILE A 11 -15.49 2.48 -7.79
CA ILE A 11 -14.80 2.66 -9.08
C ILE A 11 -15.03 4.08 -9.62
N VAL A 12 -16.29 4.53 -9.73
CA VAL A 12 -16.63 5.87 -10.24
C VAL A 12 -16.02 6.96 -9.36
N LYS A 13 -16.02 6.79 -8.03
CA LYS A 13 -15.35 7.73 -7.11
C LYS A 13 -13.82 7.72 -7.25
N SER A 14 -13.22 6.55 -7.52
CA SER A 14 -11.77 6.45 -7.78
C SER A 14 -11.35 7.06 -9.12
N LEU A 15 -12.29 7.23 -10.07
CA LEU A 15 -12.06 7.92 -11.35
C LEU A 15 -12.09 9.46 -11.23
N ILE A 16 -12.46 10.02 -10.07
CA ILE A 16 -12.38 11.48 -9.85
C ILE A 16 -10.91 11.85 -9.71
N PHE A 17 -10.28 12.30 -10.79
CA PHE A 17 -8.89 12.73 -10.78
C PHE A 17 -8.68 13.92 -9.83
N TYR A 18 -7.73 13.79 -8.92
CA TYR A 18 -7.29 14.92 -8.10
C TYR A 18 -5.81 15.11 -8.31
N ARG A 19 -5.43 16.32 -8.71
CA ARG A 19 -4.05 16.69 -9.02
C ARG A 19 -3.75 18.03 -8.41
N VAL A 20 -2.59 18.14 -7.81
CA VAL A 20 -2.09 19.39 -7.25
C VAL A 20 -0.77 19.69 -7.94
N ASP A 21 -0.66 20.89 -8.52
CA ASP A 21 0.55 21.37 -9.17
C ASP A 21 1.03 22.65 -8.45
N SER A 22 2.13 23.27 -8.90
CA SER A 22 2.73 24.43 -8.22
C SER A 22 1.86 25.69 -8.15
N LYS A 23 0.76 25.76 -8.92
CA LYS A 23 -0.10 26.96 -9.02
C LYS A 23 -1.56 26.71 -8.64
N ASN A 24 -2.03 25.47 -8.71
CA ASN A 24 -3.45 25.16 -8.62
C ASN A 24 -3.75 23.72 -8.17
N ILE A 25 -5.01 23.51 -7.82
CA ILE A 25 -5.63 22.26 -7.41
C ILE A 25 -6.68 21.91 -8.48
N LYS A 26 -6.50 20.79 -9.17
CA LYS A 26 -7.45 20.25 -10.15
C LYS A 26 -8.26 19.12 -9.56
N ILE A 27 -9.58 19.17 -9.79
CA ILE A 27 -10.57 18.20 -9.31
C ILE A 27 -11.45 17.76 -10.48
N GLY A 28 -11.37 16.48 -10.81
CA GLY A 28 -11.92 15.92 -12.03
C GLY A 28 -11.28 16.55 -13.27
N ILE A 29 -12.05 16.53 -14.37
CA ILE A 29 -11.62 17.03 -15.68
C ILE A 29 -11.80 18.55 -15.78
N PHE A 30 -12.78 19.12 -15.09
CA PHE A 30 -13.28 20.48 -15.37
C PHE A 30 -13.06 21.52 -14.27
N LYS A 31 -12.74 21.12 -13.03
CA LYS A 31 -12.62 22.10 -11.93
C LYS A 31 -11.17 22.33 -11.58
N THR A 32 -10.73 23.58 -11.67
CA THR A 32 -9.41 24.02 -11.24
C THR A 32 -9.60 25.15 -10.25
N TYR A 33 -8.90 25.07 -9.11
CA TYR A 33 -8.88 26.09 -8.07
C TYR A 33 -7.46 26.63 -7.92
N THR A 34 -7.29 27.94 -7.91
CA THR A 34 -5.98 28.55 -7.64
C THR A 34 -5.73 28.62 -6.14
N TYR A 35 -4.47 28.65 -5.71
CA TYR A 35 -4.17 28.74 -4.27
C TYR A 35 -4.68 30.02 -3.61
N ASN A 36 -4.85 31.09 -4.38
CA ASN A 36 -5.45 32.34 -3.90
C ASN A 36 -6.92 32.18 -3.49
N GLU A 37 -7.62 31.14 -3.97
CA GLU A 37 -9.01 30.84 -3.62
C GLU A 37 -9.12 29.97 -2.36
N VAL A 38 -8.00 29.44 -1.86
CA VAL A 38 -7.95 28.61 -0.66
C VAL A 38 -7.88 29.51 0.58
N LYS A 39 -8.77 29.26 1.54
CA LYS A 39 -8.81 29.92 2.85
C LYS A 39 -7.98 29.16 3.88
N SER A 40 -8.18 27.84 3.96
CA SER A 40 -7.46 26.96 4.89
C SER A 40 -7.53 25.51 4.45
N ILE A 41 -6.64 24.67 4.98
CA ILE A 41 -6.61 23.23 4.71
C ILE A 41 -6.54 22.44 6.02
N GLU A 42 -7.41 21.45 6.15
CA GLU A 42 -7.38 20.46 7.22
C GLU A 42 -6.87 19.13 6.67
N LEU A 43 -5.64 18.75 7.03
CA LEU A 43 -4.95 17.58 6.43
C LEU A 43 -5.35 16.23 7.05
N HIS A 44 -6.08 16.24 8.16
CA HIS A 44 -6.49 15.07 8.94
C HIS A 44 -7.99 15.14 9.27
N SER A 45 -8.81 15.52 8.30
CA SER A 45 -10.24 15.65 8.53
C SER A 45 -10.95 14.31 8.44
N SER A 46 -12.02 14.20 9.25
CA SER A 46 -13.04 13.17 9.09
C SER A 46 -14.01 13.66 8.02
N VAL A 47 -13.89 13.09 6.82
CA VAL A 47 -14.58 13.55 5.62
C VAL A 47 -15.88 12.76 5.42
N PRO A 48 -17.04 13.44 5.30
CA PRO A 48 -18.31 12.76 5.07
C PRO A 48 -18.36 12.13 3.67
N SER A 49 -18.86 10.90 3.62
CA SER A 49 -19.02 10.06 2.45
C SER A 49 -20.47 9.57 2.40
N LYS A 50 -21.24 10.04 1.43
CA LYS A 50 -22.60 9.52 1.23
C LYS A 50 -22.53 8.20 0.49
N PHE A 51 -23.01 7.13 1.11
CA PHE A 51 -23.32 5.87 0.46
C PHE A 51 -24.82 5.61 0.59
N MET A 52 -25.54 5.67 -0.53
CA MET A 52 -27.01 5.74 -0.54
C MET A 52 -27.51 6.83 0.43
N PHE A 53 -28.26 6.43 1.47
CA PHE A 53 -28.83 7.33 2.49
C PHE A 53 -27.96 7.49 3.74
N PHE A 54 -26.85 6.74 3.86
CA PHE A 54 -25.96 6.79 5.02
C PHE A 54 -24.78 7.72 4.79
N THR A 55 -24.44 8.51 5.80
CA THR A 55 -23.19 9.29 5.83
C THR A 55 -22.16 8.49 6.61
N ILE A 56 -21.15 8.00 5.91
CA ILE A 56 -19.99 7.32 6.48
C ILE A 56 -18.86 8.34 6.56
N TYR A 57 -18.12 8.37 7.65
CA TYR A 57 -16.96 9.24 7.77
C TYR A 57 -15.68 8.49 7.42
N GLU A 58 -14.88 9.07 6.53
CA GLU A 58 -13.64 8.50 6.05
C GLU A 58 -12.47 9.44 6.33
N LYS A 59 -11.26 8.89 6.48
CA LYS A 59 -10.05 9.72 6.61
C LYS A 59 -9.79 10.46 5.31
N GLY A 60 -9.46 11.74 5.41
CA GLY A 60 -9.18 12.57 4.25
C GLY A 60 -8.56 13.91 4.60
N LEU A 61 -8.64 14.82 3.65
CA LEU A 61 -8.34 16.23 3.82
C LEU A 61 -9.52 17.08 3.33
N THR A 62 -9.71 18.22 3.99
CA THR A 62 -10.71 19.22 3.65
C THR A 62 -10.00 20.49 3.24
N ILE A 63 -10.35 21.04 2.08
CA ILE A 63 -9.89 22.36 1.65
C ILE A 63 -11.08 23.32 1.75
N HIS A 64 -10.93 24.35 2.58
CA HIS A 64 -11.90 25.41 2.71
C HIS A 64 -11.54 26.51 1.72
N LEU A 65 -12.49 26.85 0.84
CA LEU A 65 -12.34 27.93 -0.11
C LEU A 65 -12.84 29.26 0.48
N LYS A 66 -12.34 30.39 -0.04
CA LYS A 66 -12.75 31.73 0.38
C LYS A 66 -14.25 32.01 0.15
N ASN A 67 -14.85 31.34 -0.82
CA ASN A 67 -16.30 31.39 -1.10
C ASN A 67 -17.13 30.46 -0.19
N ASN A 68 -16.59 30.04 0.96
CA ASN A 68 -17.21 29.12 1.93
C ASN A 68 -17.51 27.70 1.41
N LYS A 69 -17.14 27.35 0.16
CA LYS A 69 -17.24 25.98 -0.33
C LYS A 69 -16.14 25.11 0.28
N LYS A 70 -16.47 23.83 0.51
CA LYS A 70 -15.52 22.83 1.00
C LYS A 70 -15.27 21.78 -0.07
N ILE A 71 -14.00 21.46 -0.27
CA ILE A 71 -13.55 20.35 -1.10
C ILE A 71 -13.11 19.23 -0.18
N TYR A 72 -13.61 18.05 -0.46
CA TYR A 72 -13.34 16.84 0.30
C TYR A 72 -12.52 15.87 -0.53
N LEU A 73 -11.32 15.54 -0.04
CA LEU A 73 -10.45 14.54 -0.65
C LEU A 73 -10.27 13.38 0.32
N LYS A 74 -10.64 12.18 -0.10
CA LYS A 74 -10.70 10.99 0.76
C LYS A 74 -9.49 10.10 0.49
N GLU A 75 -8.82 9.62 1.54
CA GLU A 75 -7.57 8.85 1.41
C GLU A 75 -7.74 7.56 0.60
N ALA A 76 -8.88 6.87 0.78
CA ALA A 76 -9.14 5.55 0.21
C ALA A 76 -9.16 5.51 -1.34
N TYR A 77 -9.39 6.64 -2.02
CA TYR A 77 -9.58 6.68 -3.47
C TYR A 77 -8.31 7.09 -4.25
N TYR A 78 -7.28 7.58 -3.56
CA TYR A 78 -6.08 8.12 -4.21
C TYR A 78 -4.83 7.38 -3.75
N THR A 79 -4.25 6.56 -4.62
CA THR A 79 -3.00 5.82 -4.36
C THR A 79 -1.82 6.75 -4.05
N ASN A 80 -1.87 8.00 -4.53
CA ASN A 80 -0.92 9.08 -4.29
C ASN A 80 -1.41 10.12 -3.27
N PHE A 81 -2.45 9.84 -2.48
CA PHE A 81 -3.02 10.78 -1.48
C PHE A 81 -1.95 11.43 -0.61
N TRP A 82 -1.01 10.62 -0.09
CA TRP A 82 0.09 11.11 0.74
C TRP A 82 1.00 12.13 0.03
N LYS A 83 1.20 12.03 -1.29
CA LYS A 83 1.99 13.01 -2.06
C LYS A 83 1.23 14.32 -2.18
N LEU A 84 -0.07 14.24 -2.49
CA LEU A 84 -0.95 15.40 -2.62
C LEU A 84 -1.03 16.14 -1.28
N ARG A 85 -1.23 15.37 -0.21
CA ARG A 85 -1.26 15.88 1.15
C ARG A 85 0.04 16.56 1.54
N LEU A 86 1.19 15.93 1.30
CA LEU A 86 2.49 16.53 1.61
C LEU A 86 2.72 17.82 0.83
N HIS A 87 2.34 17.85 -0.45
CA HIS A 87 2.46 19.05 -1.28
C HIS A 87 1.63 20.20 -0.72
N LEU A 88 0.38 19.93 -0.32
CA LEU A 88 -0.49 20.93 0.29
C LEU A 88 0.06 21.38 1.66
N ASP A 89 0.57 20.46 2.47
CA ASP A 89 1.21 20.78 3.76
C ASP A 89 2.46 21.65 3.58
N ASN A 90 3.28 21.41 2.56
CA ASN A 90 4.43 22.26 2.24
C ASN A 90 4.04 23.63 1.67
N THR A 91 2.89 23.71 0.97
CA THR A 91 2.42 24.94 0.32
C THR A 91 1.73 25.88 1.31
N PHE A 92 0.99 25.32 2.27
CA PHE A 92 0.15 26.07 3.21
C PHE A 92 0.59 25.95 4.68
N GLY A 93 1.43 24.98 5.00
CA GLY A 93 2.01 24.78 6.32
C GLY A 93 3.40 25.38 6.46
N ASN A 94 3.89 25.47 7.70
CA ASN A 94 5.17 26.12 8.02
C ASN A 94 6.39 25.19 7.85
N LYS A 95 6.18 23.89 7.62
CA LYS A 95 7.27 22.90 7.53
C LYS A 95 7.48 22.47 6.08
N GLN A 96 8.67 22.69 5.55
CA GLN A 96 9.05 22.26 4.20
C GLN A 96 9.70 20.87 4.26
N ILE A 97 8.93 19.81 4.01
CA ILE A 97 9.40 18.43 3.98
C ILE A 97 9.55 17.98 2.53
N LYS A 98 10.78 17.71 2.08
CA LYS A 98 11.06 17.20 0.72
C LYS A 98 10.98 15.68 0.69
N ILE A 99 10.31 15.13 -0.32
CA ILE A 99 10.35 13.69 -0.60
C ILE A 99 11.70 13.35 -1.22
N SER A 100 12.36 12.31 -0.72
CA SER A 100 13.53 11.74 -1.37
C SER A 100 13.23 11.31 -2.81
N LYS A 101 14.19 11.51 -3.71
CA LYS A 101 14.05 11.08 -5.11
C LYS A 101 13.79 9.57 -5.18
N PRO A 102 12.94 9.09 -6.10
CA PRO A 102 12.72 7.67 -6.28
C PRO A 102 14.04 6.98 -6.61
N VAL A 103 14.34 5.92 -5.86
CA VAL A 103 15.58 5.17 -6.02
C VAL A 103 15.42 4.20 -7.19
N THR A 104 16.37 4.20 -8.12
CA THR A 104 16.42 3.21 -9.20
C THR A 104 16.66 1.81 -8.62
N ASN A 105 15.81 0.86 -9.01
CA ASN A 105 15.74 -0.49 -8.42
C ASN A 105 17.03 -1.32 -8.53
N SER A 106 17.99 -0.92 -9.37
CA SER A 106 19.22 -1.64 -9.70
C SER A 106 20.43 -1.31 -8.81
N THR A 107 20.38 -0.26 -7.97
CA THR A 107 21.59 0.31 -7.34
C THR A 107 21.76 0.00 -5.85
N ILE A 108 20.87 -0.78 -5.23
CA ILE A 108 20.91 -0.98 -3.77
C ILE A 108 21.65 -2.26 -3.38
N ALA A 109 22.88 -2.11 -2.92
CA ALA A 109 23.61 -3.18 -2.25
C ALA A 109 23.00 -3.46 -0.87
N ILE A 110 22.38 -4.63 -0.71
CA ILE A 110 21.78 -5.08 0.56
C ILE A 110 22.88 -5.61 1.47
N THR A 111 23.09 -4.96 2.61
CA THR A 111 24.13 -5.35 3.58
C THR A 111 23.59 -6.22 4.71
N ASN A 112 22.28 -6.14 5.02
CA ASN A 112 21.64 -7.04 5.97
C ASN A 112 20.46 -7.75 5.30
N LYS A 113 20.69 -9.01 4.92
CA LYS A 113 19.64 -9.91 4.42
C LYS A 113 18.87 -10.50 5.59
N THR A 114 17.59 -10.79 5.37
CA THR A 114 16.84 -11.62 6.34
C THR A 114 17.34 -13.06 6.30
N THR A 115 17.01 -13.83 7.34
CA THR A 115 17.27 -15.28 7.37
C THR A 115 16.67 -15.97 6.13
N SER A 116 17.15 -17.17 5.79
CA SER A 116 16.70 -17.90 4.59
C SER A 116 15.18 -18.10 4.55
N ILE A 117 14.62 -17.98 3.35
CA ILE A 117 13.21 -18.20 3.06
C ILE A 117 12.86 -19.64 3.46
N PRO A 118 11.81 -19.86 4.28
CA PRO A 118 11.40 -21.21 4.63
C PRO A 118 11.09 -22.05 3.39
N PHE A 119 11.44 -23.34 3.40
CA PHE A 119 11.25 -24.23 2.25
C PHE A 119 9.81 -24.28 1.73
N TYR A 120 8.80 -24.24 2.62
CA TYR A 120 7.39 -24.23 2.22
C TYR A 120 7.00 -23.03 1.34
N ILE A 121 7.67 -21.87 1.49
CA ILE A 121 7.44 -20.71 0.61
C ILE A 121 7.98 -20.99 -0.79
N THR A 122 9.11 -21.68 -0.91
CA THR A 122 9.66 -22.11 -2.20
C THR A 122 8.72 -23.10 -2.88
N LEU A 123 8.15 -24.04 -2.12
CA LEU A 123 7.14 -24.97 -2.63
C LEU A 123 5.89 -24.22 -3.13
N VAL A 124 5.38 -23.25 -2.37
CA VAL A 124 4.25 -22.41 -2.80
C VAL A 124 4.56 -21.66 -4.10
N LYS A 125 5.77 -21.15 -4.29
CA LYS A 125 6.17 -20.51 -5.56
C LYS A 125 6.10 -21.47 -6.74
N ILE A 126 6.56 -22.71 -6.54
CA ILE A 126 6.51 -23.75 -7.57
C ILE A 126 5.06 -24.10 -7.90
N ILE A 127 4.20 -24.27 -6.89
CA ILE A 127 2.77 -24.57 -7.11
C ILE A 127 2.08 -23.41 -7.86
N ILE A 128 2.37 -22.15 -7.50
CA ILE A 128 1.86 -20.97 -8.22
C ILE A 128 2.30 -21.00 -9.68
N LEU A 129 3.57 -21.33 -9.95
CA LEU A 129 4.10 -21.40 -11.31
C LEU A 129 3.41 -22.51 -12.10
N ILE A 130 3.27 -23.70 -11.53
CA ILE A 130 2.57 -24.84 -12.15
C ILE A 130 1.13 -24.44 -12.46
N ALA A 131 0.39 -23.92 -11.48
CA ALA A 131 -1.00 -23.50 -11.66
C ALA A 131 -1.15 -22.45 -12.77
N LEU A 132 -0.26 -21.44 -12.80
CA LEU A 132 -0.23 -20.43 -13.85
C LEU A 132 0.03 -21.06 -15.23
N THR A 133 1.04 -21.93 -15.34
CA THR A 133 1.37 -22.60 -16.60
C THR A 133 0.23 -23.49 -17.08
N SER A 134 -0.41 -24.25 -16.19
CA SER A 134 -1.57 -25.08 -16.52
C SER A 134 -2.75 -24.23 -16.99
N SER A 135 -3.04 -23.10 -16.35
CA SER A 135 -4.09 -22.20 -16.82
C SER A 135 -3.79 -21.61 -18.20
N ILE A 136 -2.52 -21.29 -18.50
CA ILE A 136 -2.10 -20.80 -19.82
C ILE A 136 -2.24 -21.91 -20.88
N ILE A 137 -1.79 -23.13 -20.58
CA ILE A 137 -1.90 -24.28 -21.50
C ILE A 137 -3.38 -24.54 -21.82
N LEU A 138 -4.25 -24.57 -20.81
CA LEU A 138 -5.70 -24.76 -21.03
C LEU A 138 -6.33 -23.64 -21.87
N LEU A 139 -5.86 -22.39 -21.73
CA LEU A 139 -6.30 -21.29 -22.59
C LEU A 139 -5.80 -21.44 -24.03
N LEU A 140 -4.59 -21.97 -24.23
CA LEU A 140 -4.06 -22.29 -25.55
C LEU A 140 -4.81 -23.46 -26.19
N ASP A 141 -5.13 -24.49 -25.42
CA ASP A 141 -5.93 -25.63 -25.88
C ASP A 141 -7.33 -25.18 -26.31
N LEU A 142 -7.96 -24.26 -25.57
CA LEU A 142 -9.22 -23.63 -26.00
C LEU A 142 -9.05 -22.93 -27.34
N PHE A 143 -7.96 -22.19 -27.55
CA PHE A 143 -7.72 -21.48 -28.80
C PHE A 143 -7.46 -22.41 -29.99
N ILE A 144 -6.79 -23.55 -29.77
CA ILE A 144 -6.40 -24.50 -30.82
C ILE A 144 -7.53 -25.50 -31.13
N THR A 145 -8.22 -25.98 -30.10
CA THR A 145 -9.18 -27.10 -30.22
C THR A 145 -10.64 -26.68 -30.05
N ASN A 146 -10.91 -25.41 -29.70
CA ASN A 146 -12.23 -24.91 -29.31
C ASN A 146 -12.89 -25.69 -28.15
N TYR A 147 -12.10 -26.44 -27.40
CA TYR A 147 -12.56 -27.21 -26.25
C TYR A 147 -11.77 -26.80 -25.01
N LEU A 148 -12.49 -26.62 -23.91
CA LEU A 148 -11.92 -26.34 -22.59
C LEU A 148 -12.61 -27.25 -21.59
N ASP A 149 -11.83 -28.09 -20.90
CA ASP A 149 -12.35 -28.81 -19.74
C ASP A 149 -12.59 -27.81 -18.60
N PRO A 150 -13.86 -27.56 -18.23
CA PRO A 150 -14.17 -26.54 -17.23
C PRO A 150 -13.66 -26.92 -15.83
N GLY A 151 -13.56 -28.21 -15.51
CA GLY A 151 -13.09 -28.70 -14.22
C GLY A 151 -11.60 -28.38 -14.02
N TYR A 152 -10.77 -28.75 -14.99
CA TYR A 152 -9.33 -28.45 -14.94
C TYR A 152 -9.03 -26.95 -15.00
N PHE A 153 -9.80 -26.20 -15.79
CA PHE A 153 -9.63 -24.75 -15.88
C PHE A 153 -9.99 -24.03 -14.58
N ILE A 154 -11.14 -24.37 -13.97
CA ILE A 154 -11.57 -23.80 -12.69
C ILE A 154 -10.59 -24.20 -11.58
N PHE A 155 -10.14 -25.45 -11.55
CA PHE A 155 -9.21 -25.93 -10.53
C PHE A 155 -7.85 -25.22 -10.63
N SER A 156 -7.25 -25.15 -11.82
CA SER A 156 -5.95 -24.49 -12.03
C SER A 156 -6.02 -22.99 -11.74
N THR A 157 -7.01 -22.30 -12.32
CA THR A 157 -7.19 -20.85 -12.14
C THR A 157 -7.57 -20.51 -10.70
N GLY A 158 -8.44 -21.30 -10.09
CA GLY A 158 -8.85 -21.17 -8.69
C GLY A 158 -7.67 -21.37 -7.74
N THR A 159 -6.84 -22.39 -7.97
CA THR A 159 -5.63 -22.64 -7.18
C THR A 159 -4.63 -21.48 -7.31
N PHE A 160 -4.41 -20.97 -8.53
CA PHE A 160 -3.56 -19.81 -8.78
C PHE A 160 -4.05 -18.56 -8.03
N LEU A 161 -5.33 -18.20 -8.19
CA LEU A 161 -5.94 -17.04 -7.54
C LEU A 161 -5.96 -17.17 -6.02
N PHE A 162 -6.28 -18.35 -5.49
CA PHE A 162 -6.28 -18.62 -4.06
C PHE A 162 -4.89 -18.43 -3.47
N LEU A 163 -3.86 -19.04 -4.06
CA LEU A 163 -2.48 -18.89 -3.60
C LEU A 163 -1.99 -17.45 -3.70
N LEU A 164 -2.39 -16.70 -4.73
CA LEU A 164 -2.12 -15.26 -4.87
C LEU A 164 -2.64 -14.44 -3.68
N LEU A 165 -3.81 -14.75 -3.14
CA LEU A 165 -4.38 -14.03 -1.99
C LEU A 165 -3.50 -14.14 -0.74
N PHE A 166 -2.94 -15.34 -0.48
CA PHE A 166 -2.00 -15.54 0.64
C PHE A 166 -0.67 -14.82 0.45
N THR A 167 -0.25 -14.56 -0.80
CA THR A 167 1.01 -13.85 -1.06
C THR A 167 1.01 -12.44 -0.51
N THR A 168 -0.12 -11.73 -0.54
CA THR A 168 -0.20 -10.32 -0.14
C THR A 168 0.14 -10.04 1.32
N GLN A 169 0.12 -11.08 2.17
CA GLN A 169 0.27 -10.97 3.64
C GLN A 169 1.63 -11.43 4.16
N MET A 170 2.56 -11.80 3.28
CA MET A 170 3.87 -12.36 3.68
C MET A 170 5.01 -11.40 3.36
N GLY A 171 5.14 -10.33 4.15
CA GLY A 171 6.18 -9.33 4.00
C GLY A 171 7.43 -9.63 4.83
N TYR A 172 8.59 -9.18 4.35
CA TYR A 172 9.82 -9.13 5.14
C TYR A 172 10.63 -7.88 4.82
N ILE A 173 11.55 -7.53 5.72
CA ILE A 173 12.35 -6.31 5.63
C ILE A 173 13.83 -6.68 5.52
N GLU A 174 14.47 -6.23 4.44
CA GLU A 174 15.91 -6.17 4.32
C GLU A 174 16.39 -4.73 4.46
N SER A 175 17.67 -4.55 4.72
CA SER A 175 18.23 -3.21 4.83
C SER A 175 19.64 -3.08 4.26
N SER A 176 19.95 -1.83 3.91
CA SER A 176 21.29 -1.31 3.73
C SER A 176 21.48 -0.10 4.65
N LYS A 177 22.68 0.50 4.66
CA LYS A 177 22.97 1.70 5.49
C LYS A 177 21.98 2.84 5.25
N ASN A 178 21.51 2.99 4.01
CA ASN A 178 20.72 4.13 3.57
C ASN A 178 19.26 3.78 3.24
N TYR A 179 18.90 2.49 3.22
CA TYR A 179 17.57 2.05 2.77
C TYR A 179 17.02 0.89 3.58
N ILE A 180 15.71 0.90 3.79
CA ILE A 180 14.90 -0.27 4.13
C ILE A 180 14.15 -0.73 2.89
N ILE A 181 14.20 -2.04 2.63
CA ILE A 181 13.51 -2.68 1.52
C ILE A 181 12.48 -3.63 2.08
N ILE A 182 11.21 -3.31 1.88
CA ILE A 182 10.10 -4.23 2.15
C ILE A 182 9.94 -5.10 0.91
N LYS A 183 10.05 -6.41 1.09
CA LYS A 183 9.87 -7.41 0.04
C LYS A 183 8.73 -8.33 0.40
N ASN A 184 8.16 -8.97 -0.62
CA ASN A 184 7.21 -10.05 -0.45
C ASN A 184 7.95 -11.40 -0.52
N LEU A 185 7.64 -12.33 0.40
CA LEU A 185 8.28 -13.65 0.45
C LEU A 185 7.96 -14.49 -0.78
N ILE A 186 6.74 -14.37 -1.32
CA ILE A 186 6.26 -15.17 -2.45
C ILE A 186 6.46 -14.44 -3.78
N ASN A 187 6.17 -13.14 -3.84
CA ASN A 187 6.39 -12.34 -5.06
C ASN A 187 7.68 -11.50 -5.00
N PRO A 188 8.82 -11.97 -5.57
CA PRO A 188 10.09 -11.27 -5.48
C PRO A 188 10.11 -9.93 -6.25
N PHE A 189 9.18 -9.72 -7.18
CA PHE A 189 9.10 -8.50 -7.98
C PHE A 189 8.46 -7.34 -7.21
N VAL A 190 7.64 -7.63 -6.19
CA VAL A 190 7.03 -6.62 -5.34
C VAL A 190 8.01 -6.24 -4.24
N LYS A 191 8.74 -5.14 -4.49
CA LYS A 191 9.63 -4.49 -3.51
C LYS A 191 9.27 -3.03 -3.33
N LYS A 192 9.30 -2.55 -2.08
CA LYS A 192 9.17 -1.14 -1.74
C LYS A 192 10.45 -0.70 -1.06
N ILE A 193 11.08 0.34 -1.59
CA ILE A 193 12.34 0.89 -1.08
C ILE A 193 12.01 2.19 -0.35
N ILE A 194 12.51 2.32 0.87
CA ILE A 194 12.30 3.47 1.74
C ILE A 194 13.68 3.95 2.22
N PRO A 195 14.08 5.19 1.89
CA PRO A 195 15.30 5.79 2.46
C PRO A 195 15.21 5.86 3.98
N THR A 196 16.29 5.52 4.68
CA THR A 196 16.32 5.53 6.15
C THR A 196 16.07 6.93 6.72
N ASN A 197 16.57 7.96 6.05
CA ASN A 197 16.37 9.37 6.43
C ASN A 197 14.89 9.81 6.34
N ASP A 198 14.08 9.10 5.55
CA ASP A 198 12.65 9.39 5.44
C ASP A 198 11.83 8.75 6.57
N ILE A 199 12.43 7.91 7.42
CA ILE A 199 11.74 7.14 8.46
C ILE A 199 11.83 7.89 9.78
N THR A 200 10.68 8.20 10.38
CA THR A 200 10.62 8.84 11.71
C THR A 200 10.76 7.82 12.82
N HIS A 201 9.99 6.74 12.73
CA HIS A 201 10.00 5.64 13.68
C HIS A 201 9.29 4.44 13.08
N THR A 202 9.43 3.32 13.76
CA THR A 202 8.78 2.06 13.44
C THR A 202 7.98 1.59 14.66
N THR A 203 6.80 1.05 14.42
CA THR A 203 5.95 0.50 15.47
C THR A 203 5.63 -0.94 15.17
N LYS A 204 5.52 -1.75 16.21
CA LYS A 204 4.89 -3.07 16.14
C LYS A 204 3.54 -3.00 16.83
N GLU A 205 2.52 -3.48 16.13
CA GLU A 205 1.15 -3.50 16.61
C GLU A 205 0.61 -4.91 16.38
N THR A 206 0.02 -5.49 17.42
CA THR A 206 -0.76 -6.71 17.29
C THR A 206 -2.24 -6.38 17.39
N VAL A 207 -3.01 -6.78 16.38
CA VAL A 207 -4.44 -6.55 16.28
C VAL A 207 -5.18 -7.88 16.25
N GLY A 208 -6.32 -7.96 16.92
CA GLY A 208 -7.16 -9.16 17.01
C GLY A 208 -6.82 -10.05 18.21
N GLY A 209 -7.66 -11.07 18.46
CA GLY A 209 -7.53 -12.01 19.56
C GLY A 209 -7.57 -13.47 19.11
N GLY A 210 -7.02 -14.37 19.93
CA GLY A 210 -7.03 -15.82 19.69
C GLY A 210 -6.35 -16.21 18.37
N ARG A 211 -7.02 -17.04 17.57
CA ARG A 211 -6.51 -17.57 16.29
C ARG A 211 -6.41 -16.53 15.16
N ASN A 212 -7.03 -15.36 15.31
CA ASN A 212 -7.03 -14.28 14.32
C ASN A 212 -6.02 -13.15 14.65
N LYS A 213 -5.07 -13.42 15.56
CA LYS A 213 -4.03 -12.48 15.95
C LYS A 213 -3.16 -12.14 14.73
N ARG A 214 -3.11 -10.87 14.35
CA ARG A 214 -2.23 -10.35 13.30
C ARG A 214 -1.25 -9.35 13.87
N THR A 215 0.03 -9.51 13.54
CA THR A 215 1.12 -8.64 13.94
C THR A 215 1.64 -7.87 12.73
N PHE A 216 1.70 -6.56 12.87
CA PHE A 216 2.16 -5.64 11.86
C PHE A 216 3.37 -4.88 12.35
N ILE A 217 4.39 -4.75 11.49
CA ILE A 217 5.41 -3.71 11.62
C ILE A 217 4.99 -2.56 10.73
N THR A 218 4.78 -1.39 11.31
CA THR A 218 4.45 -0.16 10.61
C THR A 218 5.65 0.76 10.56
N ILE A 219 6.10 1.11 9.36
CA ILE A 219 7.15 2.12 9.14
C ILE A 219 6.47 3.47 8.92
N HIS A 220 6.72 4.41 9.83
CA HIS A 220 6.19 5.77 9.76
C HIS A 220 7.24 6.68 9.12
N THR A 221 6.83 7.45 8.13
CA THR A 221 7.72 8.35 7.39
C THR A 221 7.53 9.82 7.76
N VAL A 222 8.52 10.65 7.45
CA VAL A 222 8.49 12.11 7.65
C VAL A 222 7.35 12.77 6.87
N TYR A 223 6.93 12.17 5.76
CA TYR A 223 5.82 12.63 4.93
C TYR A 223 4.48 11.95 5.27
N HIS A 224 4.33 11.48 6.51
CA HIS A 224 3.09 10.92 7.08
C HIS A 224 2.51 9.69 6.36
N LYS A 225 3.26 9.07 5.45
CA LYS A 225 2.89 7.78 4.87
C LYS A 225 3.29 6.66 5.82
N LYS A 226 2.36 5.73 6.02
CA LYS A 226 2.58 4.52 6.81
C LYS A 226 2.74 3.33 5.86
N PHE A 227 3.82 2.57 6.02
CA PHE A 227 4.01 1.31 5.32
C PHE A 227 3.81 0.16 6.31
N LYS A 228 2.70 -0.57 6.15
CA LYS A 228 2.40 -1.74 6.97
C LYS A 228 3.00 -2.99 6.35
N VAL A 229 3.72 -3.76 7.16
CA VAL A 229 4.30 -5.06 6.82
C VAL A 229 3.70 -6.09 7.77
N THR A 230 2.87 -6.98 7.23
CA THR A 230 2.33 -8.11 7.98
C THR A 230 3.44 -9.12 8.24
N ILE A 231 3.58 -9.55 9.49
CA ILE A 231 4.62 -10.49 9.93
C ILE A 231 4.06 -11.80 10.52
N ASP A 232 2.78 -12.09 10.28
CA ASP A 232 2.03 -13.22 10.88
C ASP A 232 2.67 -14.60 10.64
N PHE A 233 3.41 -14.74 9.54
CA PHE A 233 3.99 -16.02 9.11
C PHE A 233 5.52 -16.01 9.10
N ILE A 234 6.16 -15.04 9.76
CA ILE A 234 7.62 -15.03 9.91
C ILE A 234 8.00 -15.66 11.25
N SER A 235 9.08 -16.44 11.26
CA SER A 235 9.59 -17.00 12.52
C SER A 235 10.02 -15.89 13.48
N GLN A 236 9.95 -16.14 14.80
CA GLN A 236 10.46 -15.22 15.82
C GLN A 236 11.92 -14.79 15.56
N LYS A 237 12.73 -15.67 14.94
CA LYS A 237 14.10 -15.36 14.51
C LYS A 237 14.15 -14.26 13.45
N ARG A 238 13.20 -14.24 12.50
CA ARG A 238 13.06 -13.18 11.48
C ARG A 238 12.63 -11.87 12.12
N GLU A 239 11.66 -11.90 13.01
CA GLU A 239 11.22 -10.71 13.74
C GLU A 239 12.39 -10.08 14.53
N LYS A 240 13.09 -10.87 15.33
CA LYS A 240 14.29 -10.42 16.07
C LYS A 240 15.35 -9.82 15.14
N ASN A 241 15.54 -10.40 13.94
CA ASN A 241 16.45 -9.86 12.93
C ASN A 241 15.98 -8.49 12.41
N ILE A 242 14.69 -8.33 12.09
CA ILE A 242 14.13 -7.05 11.65
C ILE A 242 14.34 -5.97 12.73
N VAL A 243 14.04 -6.27 13.99
CA VAL A 243 14.25 -5.33 15.11
C VAL A 243 15.74 -4.99 15.27
N LYS A 244 16.65 -5.98 15.15
CA LYS A 244 18.10 -5.74 15.19
C LYS A 244 18.56 -4.83 14.05
N GLN A 245 17.98 -4.97 12.85
CA GLN A 245 18.29 -4.09 11.71
C GLN A 245 17.85 -2.65 11.99
N PHE A 246 16.64 -2.42 12.52
CA PHE A 246 16.20 -1.07 12.90
C PHE A 246 17.13 -0.43 13.92
N LYS A 247 17.51 -1.17 14.97
CA LYS A 247 18.47 -0.69 15.97
C LYS A 247 19.83 -0.34 15.37
N LYS A 248 20.36 -1.18 14.46
CA LYS A 248 21.64 -0.93 13.78
C LYS A 248 21.61 0.33 12.91
N LEU A 249 20.45 0.68 12.37
CA LEU A 249 20.25 1.89 11.56
C LEU A 249 19.85 3.11 12.40
N ALA A 250 19.87 3.00 13.73
CA ALA A 250 19.40 4.03 14.66
C ALA A 250 17.96 4.49 14.39
N ILE A 251 17.12 3.60 13.84
CA ILE A 251 15.71 3.89 13.59
C ILE A 251 14.92 3.57 14.86
N PRO A 252 14.17 4.54 15.44
CA PRO A 252 13.38 4.28 16.63
C PRO A 252 12.36 3.16 16.40
N TYR A 253 12.27 2.23 17.34
CA TYR A 253 11.34 1.10 17.30
C TYR A 253 10.54 1.04 18.61
N LYS A 254 9.21 1.04 18.50
CA LYS A 254 8.28 0.91 19.63
C LYS A 254 7.46 -0.36 19.47
N ASP A 255 7.38 -1.16 20.53
CA ASP A 255 6.55 -2.37 20.56
C ASP A 255 5.29 -2.08 21.40
N TYR A 256 4.11 -2.23 20.80
CA TYR A 256 2.80 -2.01 21.42
C TYR A 256 2.00 -3.33 21.51
N THR A 257 2.69 -4.44 21.78
CA THR A 257 2.08 -5.76 22.06
C THR A 257 1.32 -5.80 23.37
#